data_AF-Q1WA49-F1
#
_entry.id   AF-Q1WA49-F1
#
_cell.length_a   1.000
_cell.length_b   1.000
_cell.length_c   1.000
_cell.angle_alpha   90.00
_cell.angle_beta   90.00
_cell.angle_gamma   90.00
#
_symmetry.space_group_name_H-M   'P 1'
#
loop_
_entity.id
_entity.type
_entity.pdbx_description
1 polymer ?
#
loop_
_entity_poly.entity_id
_entity_poly.type
_entity_poly.pdbx_seq_one_letter_code
_entity_poly.pdbx_strand_id
1 'polypeptide(L)'
;PNIVAGALAASAPIVSTAGLGDSGQFFRDVTADFQNYNPACKDAVKAAFQKLQTLAQQQDYARIQSAFSLCKTPSSNKDLHQLNGFLRNAFTLLAMMDYPYATIFMSKMPAFPVKVACEVMLNGTEVLSALRDTVGIV
;
A
#
# COMPACT_ATOMS: atom_id res chain seq x y z
N PRO A 1 7.86 37.94 -0.25
CA PRO A 1 9.01 38.03 -1.18
C PRO A 1 10.09 39.05 -0.77
N ASN A 2 9.77 40.04 0.09
CA ASN A 2 10.74 41.02 0.60
C ASN A 2 11.74 40.47 1.64
N ILE A 3 11.53 39.24 2.14
CA ILE A 3 12.41 38.56 3.11
C ILE A 3 13.16 37.38 2.47
N VAL A 4 12.51 36.65 1.55
CA VAL A 4 13.06 35.49 0.84
C VAL A 4 13.08 35.76 -0.65
N ALA A 5 14.25 35.57 -1.29
CA ALA A 5 14.44 35.79 -2.72
C ALA A 5 13.78 34.72 -3.60
N GLY A 6 13.54 33.52 -3.04
CA GLY A 6 12.90 32.41 -3.75
C GLY A 6 12.80 31.16 -2.87
N ALA A 7 12.13 30.12 -3.38
CA ALA A 7 11.98 28.84 -2.71
C ALA A 7 11.96 27.69 -3.73
N LEU A 8 12.52 26.53 -3.35
CA LEU A 8 12.37 25.27 -4.06
C LEU A 8 11.42 24.37 -3.25
N ALA A 9 10.24 24.09 -3.80
CA ALA A 9 9.22 23.26 -3.16
C ALA A 9 9.11 21.90 -3.87
N ALA A 10 9.97 20.95 -3.48
CA ALA A 10 9.97 19.60 -4.06
C ALA A 10 8.79 18.77 -3.52
N SER A 11 8.00 18.20 -4.43
CA SER A 11 6.85 17.33 -4.12
C SER A 11 5.84 17.93 -3.13
N ALA A 12 5.59 19.24 -3.20
CA ALA A 12 4.66 19.95 -2.31
C ALA A 12 3.20 19.91 -2.85
N PRO A 13 2.26 19.17 -2.23
CA PRO A 13 0.92 18.94 -2.76
C PRO A 13 -0.06 20.07 -2.42
N ILE A 14 0.28 21.33 -2.75
CA ILE A 14 -0.47 22.53 -2.30
C ILE A 14 -1.93 22.59 -2.77
N VAL A 15 -2.25 21.96 -3.90
CA VAL A 15 -3.61 21.96 -4.46
C VAL A 15 -4.52 21.05 -3.63
N SER A 16 -4.08 19.82 -3.34
CA SER A 16 -4.89 18.87 -2.58
C SER A 16 -4.99 19.26 -1.11
N THR A 17 -3.94 19.84 -0.51
CA THR A 17 -4.01 20.34 0.87
C THR A 17 -4.90 21.57 1.03
N ALA A 18 -5.14 22.31 -0.05
CA ALA A 18 -6.15 23.38 -0.10
C ALA A 18 -7.59 22.86 -0.25
N GLY A 19 -7.80 21.53 -0.29
CA GLY A 19 -9.12 20.92 -0.48
C GLY A 19 -9.63 20.99 -1.92
N LEU A 20 -8.73 21.20 -2.90
CA LEU A 20 -9.06 21.29 -4.31
C LEU A 20 -8.68 20.00 -5.04
N GLY A 21 -9.41 19.67 -6.11
CA GLY A 21 -9.17 18.51 -6.95
C GLY A 21 -10.02 17.29 -6.58
N ASP A 22 -9.58 16.11 -7.03
CA ASP A 22 -10.29 14.85 -6.85
C ASP A 22 -9.76 14.09 -5.62
N SER A 23 -10.64 13.78 -4.67
CA SER A 23 -10.29 13.05 -3.44
C SER A 23 -9.81 11.61 -3.69
N GLY A 24 -10.14 11.03 -4.84
CA GLY A 24 -9.66 9.72 -5.27
C GLY A 24 -8.30 9.73 -5.96
N GLN A 25 -7.75 10.90 -6.30
CA GLN A 25 -6.54 11.01 -7.12
C GLN A 25 -5.34 10.31 -6.49
N PHE A 26 -5.08 10.53 -5.20
CA PHE A 26 -3.90 9.98 -4.53
C PHE A 26 -3.82 8.45 -4.65
N PHE A 27 -4.89 7.74 -4.29
CA PHE A 27 -4.88 6.27 -4.34
C PHE A 27 -5.03 5.72 -5.76
N ARG A 28 -5.61 6.49 -6.70
CA ARG A 28 -5.57 6.14 -8.12
C ARG A 28 -4.15 6.16 -8.65
N ASP A 29 -3.36 7.16 -8.27
CA ASP A 29 -1.98 7.31 -8.72
C ASP A 29 -1.07 6.27 -8.06
N VAL A 30 -1.25 5.99 -6.76
CA VAL A 30 -0.59 4.83 -6.11
C VAL A 30 -0.94 3.54 -6.85
N THR A 31 -2.20 3.33 -7.25
CA THR A 31 -2.59 2.14 -8.03
C THR A 31 -1.89 2.10 -9.40
N ALA A 32 -1.71 3.26 -10.03
CA ALA A 32 -1.05 3.39 -11.32
C ALA A 32 0.44 3.01 -11.24
N ASP A 33 1.15 3.32 -10.16
CA ASP A 33 2.57 2.93 -9.99
C ASP A 33 2.76 1.40 -10.10
N PHE A 34 1.92 0.64 -9.39
CA PHE A 34 1.95 -0.83 -9.43
C PHE A 34 1.45 -1.37 -10.79
N GLN A 35 0.42 -0.74 -11.37
CA GLN A 35 -0.10 -1.13 -12.69
C GLN A 35 0.94 -0.91 -13.81
N ASN A 36 1.67 0.21 -13.77
CA ASN A 36 2.66 0.57 -14.77
C ASN A 36 3.89 -0.34 -14.72
N TYR A 37 4.24 -0.85 -13.53
CA TYR A 37 5.25 -1.90 -13.42
C TYR A 37 4.75 -3.22 -14.03
N ASN A 38 3.61 -3.72 -13.58
CA ASN A 38 2.99 -4.93 -14.14
C ASN A 38 1.47 -4.93 -13.88
N PRO A 39 0.61 -4.90 -14.92
CA PRO A 39 -0.85 -4.91 -14.73
C PRO A 39 -1.37 -6.09 -13.90
N ALA A 40 -0.74 -7.27 -14.00
CA ALA A 40 -1.11 -8.44 -13.23
C ALA A 40 -0.89 -8.23 -11.71
N CYS A 41 0.07 -7.39 -11.32
CA CYS A 41 0.32 -7.05 -9.91
C CYS A 41 -0.87 -6.33 -9.30
N LYS A 42 -1.39 -5.29 -10.00
CA LYS A 42 -2.60 -4.57 -9.59
C LYS A 42 -3.81 -5.53 -9.46
N ASP A 43 -3.97 -6.45 -10.41
CA ASP A 43 -5.06 -7.42 -10.38
C ASP A 43 -4.91 -8.43 -9.22
N ALA A 44 -3.69 -8.89 -8.92
CA ALA A 44 -3.40 -9.75 -7.77
C ALA A 44 -3.70 -9.04 -6.44
N VAL A 45 -3.25 -7.80 -6.26
CA VAL A 45 -3.54 -6.99 -5.07
C VAL A 45 -5.05 -6.82 -4.90
N LYS A 46 -5.77 -6.51 -5.99
CA LYS A 46 -7.24 -6.40 -5.97
C LYS A 46 -7.89 -7.71 -5.53
N ALA A 47 -7.44 -8.85 -6.06
CA ALA A 47 -7.95 -10.16 -5.67
C ALA A 47 -7.69 -10.47 -4.18
N ALA A 48 -6.54 -10.05 -3.66
CA ALA A 48 -6.21 -10.21 -2.24
C ALA A 48 -7.20 -9.46 -1.33
N PHE A 49 -7.46 -8.18 -1.63
CA PHE A 49 -8.42 -7.38 -0.87
C PHE A 49 -9.86 -7.90 -1.00
N GLN A 50 -10.26 -8.39 -2.17
CA GLN A 50 -11.56 -9.04 -2.37
C GLN A 50 -11.69 -10.32 -1.52
N LYS A 51 -10.62 -11.13 -1.46
CA LYS A 51 -10.61 -12.33 -0.62
C LYS A 51 -10.69 -11.98 0.86
N LEU A 52 -9.97 -10.94 1.31
CA LEU A 52 -10.07 -10.42 2.68
C LEU A 52 -11.50 -9.96 2.99
N GLN A 53 -12.13 -9.20 2.08
CA GLN A 53 -13.51 -8.76 2.24
C GLN A 53 -14.49 -9.92 2.33
N THR A 54 -14.29 -10.98 1.54
CA THR A 54 -15.12 -12.19 1.58
C THR A 54 -15.03 -12.89 2.94
N LEU A 55 -13.80 -13.08 3.47
CA LEU A 55 -13.61 -13.67 4.80
C LEU A 55 -14.23 -12.81 5.91
N ALA A 56 -14.13 -11.49 5.79
CA ALA A 56 -14.75 -10.55 6.71
C ALA A 56 -16.28 -10.68 6.73
N GLN A 57 -16.91 -10.79 5.56
CA GLN A 57 -18.37 -10.98 5.45
C GLN A 57 -18.82 -12.33 6.02
N GLN A 58 -17.98 -13.35 5.89
CA GLN A 58 -18.19 -14.68 6.48
C GLN A 58 -17.86 -14.73 7.98
N GLN A 59 -17.35 -13.63 8.55
CA GLN A 59 -16.85 -13.55 9.93
C GLN A 59 -15.76 -14.59 10.25
N ASP A 60 -15.01 -15.05 9.23
CA ASP A 60 -13.90 -15.98 9.40
C ASP A 60 -12.62 -15.24 9.82
N TYR A 61 -12.68 -14.65 11.02
CA TYR A 61 -11.58 -13.85 11.55
C TYR A 61 -10.37 -14.68 11.92
N ALA A 62 -10.56 -15.96 12.26
CA ALA A 62 -9.46 -16.89 12.53
C ALA A 62 -8.60 -17.09 11.27
N ARG A 63 -9.24 -17.25 10.09
CA ARG A 63 -8.50 -17.35 8.83
C ARG A 63 -7.79 -16.05 8.49
N ILE A 64 -8.39 -14.89 8.73
CA ILE A 64 -7.73 -13.58 8.54
C ILE A 64 -6.50 -13.46 9.44
N GLN A 65 -6.64 -13.76 10.73
CA GLN A 65 -5.54 -13.73 11.68
C GLN A 65 -4.39 -14.64 11.23
N SER A 66 -4.70 -15.88 10.84
CA SER A 66 -3.69 -16.85 10.39
C SER A 66 -3.00 -16.39 9.10
N ALA A 67 -3.77 -15.94 8.10
CA ALA A 67 -3.23 -15.54 6.79
C ALA A 67 -2.28 -14.34 6.87
N PHE A 68 -2.58 -13.36 7.72
CA PHE A 68 -1.76 -12.17 7.92
C PHE A 68 -0.83 -12.26 9.14
N SER A 69 -0.81 -13.40 9.83
CA SER A 69 -0.02 -13.62 11.06
C SER A 69 -0.25 -12.52 12.11
N LEU A 70 -1.51 -12.10 12.30
CA LEU A 70 -1.87 -11.02 13.20
C LEU A 70 -1.70 -11.44 14.66
N CYS A 71 -1.14 -10.55 15.48
CA CYS A 71 -0.97 -10.76 16.92
C CYS A 71 -2.31 -10.89 17.68
N LYS A 72 -3.38 -10.28 17.16
CA LYS A 72 -4.73 -10.34 17.72
C LYS A 72 -5.73 -10.70 16.62
N THR A 73 -6.68 -11.56 16.95
CA THR A 73 -7.78 -11.89 16.06
C THR A 73 -8.70 -10.67 15.89
N PRO A 74 -9.01 -10.24 14.66
CA PRO A 74 -10.05 -9.24 14.44
C PRO A 74 -11.39 -9.71 15.01
N SER A 75 -12.19 -8.79 15.54
CA SER A 75 -13.47 -9.12 16.16
C SER A 75 -14.61 -8.20 15.71
N SER A 76 -14.28 -7.13 14.98
CA SER A 76 -15.22 -6.08 14.63
C SER A 76 -14.93 -5.47 13.25
N ASN A 77 -15.92 -4.78 12.69
CA ASN A 77 -15.74 -3.98 11.48
C ASN A 77 -14.67 -2.88 11.65
N LYS A 78 -14.46 -2.39 12.88
CA LYS A 78 -13.40 -1.42 13.18
C LYS A 78 -12.01 -2.05 13.02
N ASP A 79 -11.83 -3.28 13.50
CA ASP A 79 -10.56 -4.01 13.35
C ASP A 79 -10.26 -4.29 11.87
N LEU A 80 -11.29 -4.64 11.09
CA LEU A 80 -11.16 -4.84 9.64
C LEU A 80 -10.85 -3.54 8.90
N HIS A 81 -11.49 -2.44 9.28
CA HIS A 81 -11.16 -1.13 8.73
C HIS A 81 -9.71 -0.75 9.03
N GLN A 82 -9.25 -0.98 10.26
CA GLN A 82 -7.86 -0.75 10.65
C GLN A 82 -6.89 -1.63 9.85
N LEU A 83 -7.20 -2.92 9.67
CA LEU A 83 -6.38 -3.82 8.86
C LEU A 83 -6.29 -3.36 7.41
N ASN A 84 -7.40 -2.98 6.78
CA ASN A 84 -7.39 -2.45 5.41
C ASN A 84 -6.55 -1.15 5.32
N GLY A 85 -6.68 -0.27 6.30
CA GLY A 85 -5.86 0.95 6.40
C GLY A 85 -4.36 0.64 6.50
N PHE A 86 -3.99 -0.31 7.37
CA PHE A 86 -2.62 -0.79 7.54
C PHE A 86 -2.04 -1.36 6.23
N LEU A 87 -2.76 -2.29 5.60
CA LEU A 87 -2.33 -2.91 4.34
C LEU A 87 -2.18 -1.87 3.23
N ARG A 88 -3.15 -0.96 3.06
CA ARG A 88 -3.12 0.12 2.06
C ARG A 88 -1.96 1.09 2.28
N ASN A 89 -1.61 1.37 3.53
CA ASN A 89 -0.53 2.29 3.87
C ASN A 89 0.84 1.77 3.40
N ALA A 90 1.05 0.45 3.38
CA ALA A 90 2.28 -0.12 2.85
C ALA A 90 2.46 0.19 1.35
N PHE A 91 1.42 0.03 0.53
CA PHE A 91 1.47 0.42 -0.89
C PHE A 91 1.75 1.90 -1.08
N THR A 92 1.24 2.74 -0.18
CA THR A 92 1.53 4.18 -0.18
C THR A 92 3.02 4.45 0.06
N LEU A 93 3.60 3.81 1.07
CA LEU A 93 5.02 3.96 1.39
C LEU A 93 5.92 3.43 0.29
N LEU A 94 5.59 2.27 -0.30
CA LEU A 94 6.32 1.70 -1.43
C LEU A 94 6.30 2.64 -2.65
N ALA A 95 5.14 3.19 -3.01
CA ALA A 95 5.00 4.13 -4.13
C ALA A 95 5.79 5.43 -3.89
N MET A 96 5.64 6.03 -2.71
CA MET A 96 6.34 7.28 -2.38
C MET A 96 7.86 7.12 -2.36
N MET A 97 8.35 5.93 -1.99
CA MET A 97 9.77 5.64 -1.79
C MET A 97 10.38 4.81 -2.94
N ASP A 98 9.79 4.84 -4.14
CA ASP A 98 10.21 4.03 -5.29
C ASP A 98 11.53 4.51 -5.93
N TYR A 99 12.59 4.55 -5.13
CA TYR A 99 13.91 5.01 -5.52
C TYR A 99 14.70 3.89 -6.24
N PRO A 100 15.59 4.25 -7.19
CA PRO A 100 16.38 3.27 -7.96
C PRO A 100 17.56 2.66 -7.18
N TYR A 101 17.64 2.89 -5.87
CA TYR A 101 18.67 2.39 -4.96
C TYR A 101 18.07 2.18 -3.56
N ALA A 102 18.75 1.41 -2.71
CA ALA A 102 18.30 1.16 -1.35
C ALA A 102 18.30 2.43 -0.50
N THR A 103 17.26 2.62 0.31
CA THR A 103 17.10 3.83 1.15
C THR A 103 16.74 3.48 2.59
N ILE A 104 16.92 4.45 3.50
CA ILE A 104 16.64 4.32 4.93
C ILE A 104 15.83 5.51 5.48
N PHE A 105 14.94 6.09 4.66
CA PHE A 105 14.22 7.31 5.03
C PHE A 105 13.05 7.05 5.99
N MET A 106 12.01 6.35 5.53
CA MET A 106 10.86 5.95 6.37
C MET A 106 11.08 4.58 7.00
N SER A 107 11.65 3.65 6.23
CA SER A 107 12.13 2.35 6.67
C SER A 107 13.28 1.92 5.75
N LYS A 108 13.90 0.77 6.03
CA LYS A 108 14.91 0.18 5.14
C LYS A 108 14.21 -0.39 3.92
N MET A 109 14.38 0.23 2.76
CA MET A 109 13.76 -0.22 1.52
C MET A 109 14.80 -0.67 0.49
N PRO A 110 14.50 -1.71 -0.31
CA PRO A 110 15.35 -2.12 -1.42
C PRO A 110 15.34 -1.08 -2.54
N ALA A 111 16.20 -1.27 -3.54
CA ALA A 111 16.08 -0.55 -4.80
C ALA A 111 14.80 -0.99 -5.53
N PHE A 112 14.09 -0.03 -6.13
CA PHE A 112 12.82 -0.25 -6.86
C PHE A 112 11.78 -1.03 -6.04
N PRO A 113 11.39 -0.53 -4.85
CA PRO A 113 10.49 -1.26 -3.96
C PRO A 113 9.12 -1.60 -4.57
N VAL A 114 8.59 -0.81 -5.52
CA VAL A 114 7.33 -1.18 -6.22
C VAL A 114 7.53 -2.43 -7.07
N LYS A 115 8.67 -2.51 -7.77
CA LYS A 115 9.06 -3.72 -8.54
C LYS A 115 9.14 -4.94 -7.63
N VAL A 116 9.87 -4.83 -6.52
CA VAL A 116 10.05 -5.95 -5.57
C VAL A 116 8.70 -6.38 -4.99
N ALA A 117 7.85 -5.42 -4.62
CA ALA A 117 6.51 -5.68 -4.12
C ALA A 117 5.66 -6.46 -5.13
N CYS A 118 5.70 -6.08 -6.41
CA CYS A 118 4.99 -6.81 -7.44
C CYS A 118 5.55 -8.21 -7.72
N GLU A 119 6.86 -8.41 -7.67
CA GLU A 119 7.47 -9.73 -7.78
C GLU A 119 7.05 -10.65 -6.62
N VAL A 120 7.04 -10.14 -5.39
CA VAL A 120 6.55 -10.88 -4.21
C VAL A 120 5.08 -11.24 -4.35
N MET A 121 4.25 -10.27 -4.75
CA MET A 121 2.81 -10.48 -4.92
C MET A 121 2.49 -11.53 -5.99
N LEU A 122 3.22 -11.53 -7.11
CA LEU A 122 2.97 -12.43 -8.24
C LEU A 122 3.55 -13.83 -8.06
N ASN A 123 4.62 -13.97 -7.28
CA ASN A 123 5.26 -15.27 -7.02
C ASN A 123 4.62 -16.04 -5.85
N GLY A 124 3.74 -15.41 -5.08
CA GLY A 124 3.06 -16.05 -3.96
C GLY A 124 2.03 -17.09 -4.41
N THR A 125 2.03 -18.26 -3.79
CA THR A 125 1.08 -19.35 -4.10
C THR A 125 -0.34 -19.06 -3.61
N GLU A 126 -0.46 -18.36 -2.48
CA GLU A 126 -1.73 -17.96 -1.88
C GLU A 126 -1.82 -16.43 -1.79
N VAL A 127 -2.92 -15.86 -2.28
CA VAL A 127 -3.06 -14.41 -2.49
C VAL A 127 -2.98 -13.58 -1.21
N LEU A 128 -3.46 -14.11 -0.07
CA LEU A 128 -3.42 -13.40 1.21
C LEU A 128 -2.03 -13.41 1.84
N SER A 129 -1.29 -14.53 1.74
CA SER A 129 0.09 -14.57 2.20
C SER A 129 1.00 -13.74 1.30
N ALA A 130 0.76 -13.74 -0.02
CA ALA A 130 1.46 -12.87 -0.95
C ALA A 130 1.28 -11.39 -0.57
N LEU A 131 0.06 -10.99 -0.23
CA LEU A 131 -0.23 -9.63 0.27
C LEU A 131 0.48 -9.35 1.60
N ARG A 132 0.47 -10.28 2.55
CA ARG A 132 1.21 -10.15 3.83
C ARG A 132 2.70 -9.92 3.57
N ASP A 133 3.32 -10.74 2.73
CA ASP A 133 4.75 -10.68 2.45
C ASP A 133 5.12 -9.41 1.69
N THR A 134 4.25 -8.96 0.77
CA THR A 134 4.39 -7.67 0.06
C THR A 134 4.36 -6.49 1.04
N VAL A 135 3.41 -6.50 1.97
CA VAL A 135 3.29 -5.45 3.00
C VAL A 135 4.47 -5.47 3.98
N GLY A 136 5.05 -6.65 4.22
CA GLY A 136 6.23 -6.83 5.08
C GLY A 136 7.55 -6.31 4.50
N ILE A 137 7.56 -5.80 3.27
CA ILE A 137 8.72 -5.06 2.71
C ILE A 137 8.96 -3.75 3.47
N VAL A 138 7.89 -3.17 4.05
CA VAL A 138 7.89 -1.84 4.66
C VAL A 138 8.12 -1.87 6.15
#